data_AF-A0A5B2VN00-F1
#
_entry.id   AF-A0A5B2VN00-F1
#
_cell.length_a   1.000
_cell.length_b   1.000
_cell.length_c   1.000
_cell.angle_alpha   90.00
_cell.angle_beta   90.00
_cell.angle_gamma   90.00
#
_symmetry.space_group_name_H-M   'P 1'
#
loop_
_entity.id
_entity.type
_entity.pdbx_description
1 polymer ?
#
loop_
_entity_poly.entity_id
_entity_poly.type
_entity_poly.pdbx_seq_one_letter_code
_entity_poly.pdbx_strand_id
1 'polypeptide(L)'
;MKRTSIILCSLLLIAGAPLYAQSGKSKQPAAPAKTALRFRTTWGIFLSDTLPRPEVLKLLDSALVVRDQQNHTFPVVSFDFTYEKAEPYLNDTTGQPGIYKDFVGDSFSANKLSPLWANRLKEVLQKGEILYFDNIVIKYTGDKYYKVPDLKFVVR
;
A
#
# COMPACT_ATOMS: atom_id res chain seq x y z
N MET A 1 -70.63 -64.07 -5.67
CA MET A 1 -71.58 -63.07 -5.11
C MET A 1 -71.29 -61.71 -5.73
N LYS A 2 -72.31 -61.11 -6.36
CA LYS A 2 -72.28 -59.81 -7.04
C LYS A 2 -72.41 -58.68 -6.02
N ARG A 3 -71.63 -57.59 -6.14
CA ARG A 3 -72.04 -56.20 -5.82
C ARG A 3 -71.26 -55.18 -6.69
N THR A 4 -71.96 -54.72 -7.72
CA THR A 4 -72.00 -53.36 -8.31
C THR A 4 -71.95 -52.23 -7.25
N SER A 5 -71.69 -50.94 -7.46
CA SER A 5 -71.20 -50.05 -8.54
C SER A 5 -71.28 -48.62 -7.95
N ILE A 6 -70.26 -47.76 -8.09
CA ILE A 6 -70.34 -46.27 -8.01
C ILE A 6 -69.15 -45.75 -8.86
N ILE A 7 -69.27 -45.32 -10.12
CA ILE A 7 -69.89 -44.16 -10.78
C ILE A 7 -69.32 -42.77 -10.37
N LEU A 8 -68.71 -42.12 -11.39
CA LEU A 8 -68.60 -40.67 -11.69
C LEU A 8 -67.49 -39.82 -11.06
N CYS A 9 -66.50 -39.45 -11.88
CA CYS A 9 -66.32 -38.11 -12.49
C CYS A 9 -64.94 -38.11 -13.18
N SER A 10 -64.87 -37.96 -14.52
CA SER A 10 -64.70 -36.66 -15.20
C SER A 10 -63.38 -35.98 -14.78
N LEU A 11 -62.41 -35.65 -15.62
CA LEU A 11 -62.46 -35.17 -17.00
C LEU A 11 -61.00 -34.97 -17.49
N LEU A 12 -60.77 -35.11 -18.81
CA LEU A 12 -59.74 -34.49 -19.67
C LEU A 12 -58.24 -34.59 -19.28
N LEU A 13 -57.42 -35.35 -20.02
CA LEU A 13 -56.69 -34.92 -21.24
C LEU A 13 -55.86 -33.64 -21.04
N ILE A 14 -54.53 -33.76 -21.13
CA ILE A 14 -53.65 -33.00 -22.05
C ILE A 14 -52.28 -33.69 -22.08
N ALA A 15 -51.80 -33.94 -23.29
CA ALA A 15 -50.47 -34.46 -23.60
C ALA A 15 -49.38 -33.42 -23.24
N GLY A 16 -48.25 -33.89 -22.73
CA GLY A 16 -47.04 -33.09 -22.55
C GLY A 16 -45.82 -33.99 -22.59
N ALA A 17 -45.00 -33.80 -23.63
CA ALA A 17 -43.76 -34.53 -23.86
C ALA A 17 -42.81 -34.51 -22.64
N PRO A 18 -41.94 -35.52 -22.45
CA PRO A 18 -40.90 -35.43 -21.44
C PRO A 18 -39.96 -34.28 -21.81
N LEU A 19 -40.08 -33.17 -21.07
CA LEU A 19 -39.04 -32.14 -20.99
C LEU A 19 -37.78 -32.81 -20.46
N TYR A 20 -36.76 -32.93 -21.31
CA TYR A 20 -35.41 -33.20 -20.86
C TYR A 20 -34.99 -32.06 -19.92
N ALA A 21 -34.93 -32.38 -18.62
CA ALA A 21 -34.32 -31.52 -17.62
C ALA A 21 -32.84 -31.33 -18.00
N GLN A 22 -32.50 -30.20 -18.62
CA GLN A 22 -31.12 -29.75 -18.69
C GLN A 22 -30.68 -29.50 -17.24
N SER A 23 -29.92 -30.44 -16.70
CA SER A 23 -29.15 -30.26 -15.48
C SER A 23 -28.15 -29.14 -15.73
N GLY A 24 -28.60 -27.89 -15.57
CA GLY A 24 -27.73 -26.74 -15.47
C GLY A 24 -26.80 -27.00 -14.31
N LYS A 25 -25.51 -27.22 -14.61
CA LYS A 25 -24.46 -27.20 -13.58
C LYS A 25 -24.67 -25.95 -12.77
N SER A 26 -25.04 -26.10 -11.50
CA SER A 26 -25.06 -25.00 -10.56
C SER A 26 -23.68 -24.37 -10.62
N LYS A 27 -23.60 -23.11 -11.09
CA LYS A 27 -22.40 -22.30 -10.94
C LYS A 27 -22.21 -22.16 -9.44
N GLN A 28 -21.34 -23.01 -8.89
CA GLN A 28 -20.87 -22.89 -7.54
C GLN A 28 -20.33 -21.46 -7.37
N PRO A 29 -20.83 -20.68 -6.40
CA PRO A 29 -20.34 -19.33 -6.19
C PRO A 29 -18.83 -19.39 -6.00
N ALA A 30 -18.10 -18.62 -6.80
CA ALA A 30 -16.66 -18.49 -6.66
C ALA A 30 -16.34 -18.14 -5.21
N ALA A 31 -15.47 -18.91 -4.56
CA ALA A 31 -14.99 -18.59 -3.24
C ALA A 31 -14.49 -17.13 -3.24
N PRO A 32 -14.82 -16.31 -2.23
CA PRO A 32 -14.39 -14.92 -2.19
C PRO A 32 -12.86 -14.91 -2.30
N ALA A 33 -12.36 -14.24 -3.33
CA ALA A 33 -10.93 -14.07 -3.52
C ALA A 33 -10.35 -13.47 -2.24
N LYS A 34 -9.41 -14.17 -1.59
CA LYS A 34 -8.71 -13.64 -0.41
C LYS A 34 -8.11 -12.29 -0.81
N THR A 35 -8.64 -11.21 -0.24
CA THR A 35 -8.11 -9.87 -0.47
C THR A 35 -6.63 -9.89 -0.11
N ALA A 36 -5.77 -9.64 -1.09
CA ALA A 36 -4.34 -9.60 -0.86
C ALA A 36 -4.04 -8.54 0.21
N LEU A 37 -3.28 -8.92 1.23
CA LEU A 37 -2.85 -8.02 2.29
C LEU A 37 -2.07 -6.85 1.67
N ARG A 38 -2.54 -5.62 1.89
CA ARG A 38 -1.89 -4.40 1.39
C ARG A 38 -1.57 -3.48 2.55
N PHE A 39 -0.40 -2.87 2.47
CA PHE A 39 0.06 -1.87 3.42
C PHE A 39 0.20 -0.51 2.74
N ARG A 40 0.04 0.54 3.53
CA ARG A 40 0.28 1.92 3.15
C ARG A 40 1.20 2.56 4.18
N THR A 41 2.38 2.98 3.74
CA THR A 41 3.35 3.73 4.54
C THR A 41 3.08 5.22 4.37
N THR A 42 3.18 5.99 5.45
CA THR A 42 3.05 7.45 5.45
C THR A 42 4.10 8.08 6.36
N TRP A 43 4.54 9.29 6.04
CA TRP A 43 5.32 10.14 6.94
C TRP A 43 4.48 11.35 7.33
N GLY A 44 4.05 11.40 8.60
CA GLY A 44 2.94 12.25 9.01
C GLY A 44 1.63 11.83 8.31
N ILE A 45 1.06 12.71 7.50
CA ILE A 45 -0.13 12.44 6.67
C ILE A 45 0.21 12.14 5.21
N PHE A 46 1.49 12.26 4.83
CA PHE A 46 1.91 12.26 3.43
C PHE A 46 2.35 10.87 2.97
N LEU A 47 1.99 10.55 1.73
CA LEU A 47 2.61 9.49 0.93
C LEU A 47 3.82 10.07 0.19
N SER A 48 4.47 9.29 -0.67
CA SER A 48 5.48 9.82 -1.59
C SER A 48 4.92 11.01 -2.37
N ASP A 49 5.54 12.18 -2.21
CA ASP A 49 5.03 13.45 -2.75
C ASP A 49 6.15 14.51 -2.87
N THR A 50 5.84 15.65 -3.47
CA THR A 50 6.69 16.84 -3.50
C THR A 50 6.21 17.86 -2.47
N LEU A 51 7.00 18.07 -1.42
CA LEU A 51 6.60 18.87 -0.25
C LEU A 51 7.40 20.18 -0.15
N PRO A 52 6.76 21.29 0.29
CA PRO A 52 7.48 22.51 0.63
C PRO A 52 8.50 22.24 1.73
N ARG A 53 9.69 22.84 1.63
CA ARG A 53 10.73 22.74 2.68
C ARG A 53 10.19 22.93 4.11
N PRO A 54 9.37 23.95 4.44
CA PRO A 54 8.87 24.12 5.81
C PRO A 54 8.03 22.94 6.31
N GLU A 55 7.34 22.24 5.41
CA GLU A 55 6.54 21.07 5.79
C GLU A 55 7.44 19.87 6.08
N VAL A 56 8.45 19.65 5.24
CA VAL A 56 9.47 18.61 5.47
C VAL A 56 10.17 18.82 6.81
N LEU A 57 10.52 20.07 7.14
CA LEU A 57 11.19 20.40 8.40
C LEU A 57 10.36 20.02 9.64
N LYS A 58 9.03 20.13 9.59
CA LYS A 58 8.14 19.67 10.68
C LYS A 58 8.08 18.15 10.78
N LEU A 59 8.24 17.46 9.65
CA LEU A 59 8.19 16.00 9.59
C LEU A 59 9.48 15.34 10.09
N LEU A 60 10.62 16.04 10.12
CA LEU A 60 11.91 15.47 10.53
C LEU A 60 11.89 14.76 11.90
N ASP A 61 11.08 15.25 12.84
CA ASP A 61 10.92 14.64 14.16
C ASP A 61 9.77 13.60 14.24
N SER A 62 9.03 13.43 13.14
CA SER A 62 7.87 12.55 13.02
C SER A 62 8.26 11.12 12.65
N ALA A 63 7.51 10.16 13.19
CA ALA A 63 7.66 8.76 12.86
C ALA A 63 6.99 8.39 11.53
N LEU A 64 7.55 7.37 10.88
CA LEU A 64 6.87 6.61 9.83
C LEU A 64 5.72 5.84 10.45
N VAL A 65 4.59 5.84 9.75
CA VAL A 65 3.38 5.13 10.16
C VAL A 65 2.93 4.24 9.04
N VAL A 66 2.65 2.97 9.34
CA VAL A 66 2.20 1.99 8.37
C VAL A 66 0.81 1.50 8.76
N ARG A 67 -0.09 1.45 7.78
CA ARG A 67 -1.47 1.02 7.97
C ARG A 67 -1.87 -0.08 6.98
N ASP A 68 -2.73 -1.00 7.40
CA ASP A 68 -3.36 -1.97 6.48
C ASP A 68 -4.61 -1.39 5.81
N GLN A 69 -5.30 -2.23 5.02
CA GLN A 69 -6.55 -1.89 4.33
C GLN A 69 -7.71 -1.60 5.30
N GLN A 70 -7.63 -2.15 6.51
CA GLN A 70 -8.60 -1.97 7.59
C GLN A 70 -8.23 -0.77 8.49
N ASN A 71 -7.19 -0.01 8.11
CA ASN A 71 -6.67 1.14 8.82
C ASN A 71 -6.07 0.83 10.20
N HIS A 72 -5.73 -0.43 10.47
CA HIS A 72 -4.94 -0.79 11.65
C HIS A 72 -3.52 -0.30 11.47
N THR A 73 -2.94 0.24 12.54
CA THR A 73 -1.58 0.77 12.55
C THR A 73 -0.59 -0.28 13.04
N PHE A 74 0.53 -0.42 12.35
CA PHE A 74 1.59 -1.35 12.69
C PHE A 74 2.89 -0.61 13.02
N PRO A 75 3.65 -1.07 14.02
CA PRO A 75 4.93 -0.46 14.37
C PRO A 75 5.97 -0.74 13.30
N VAL A 76 6.60 0.32 12.79
CA VAL A 76 7.83 0.23 11.99
C VAL A 76 8.97 -0.16 12.93
N VAL A 77 9.72 -1.19 12.57
CA VAL A 77 10.86 -1.69 13.35
C VAL A 77 12.19 -1.29 12.77
N SER A 78 12.25 -1.14 11.44
CA SER A 78 13.45 -0.68 10.75
C SER A 78 13.14 -0.06 9.40
N PHE A 79 14.05 0.77 8.92
CA PHE A 79 14.06 1.33 7.56
C PHE A 79 15.47 1.81 7.22
N ASP A 80 15.73 1.95 5.92
CA ASP A 80 16.92 2.62 5.40
C ASP A 80 16.55 4.03 4.95
N PHE A 81 17.41 4.99 5.24
CA PHE A 81 17.23 6.38 4.82
C PHE A 81 18.34 6.79 3.88
N THR A 82 17.99 7.45 2.79
CA THR A 82 18.95 8.10 1.90
C THR A 82 18.55 9.54 1.63
N TYR A 83 19.51 10.44 1.78
CA TYR A 83 19.42 11.85 1.43
C TYR A 83 20.24 12.11 0.17
N GLU A 84 19.55 12.53 -0.90
CA GLU A 84 20.15 12.99 -2.16
C GLU A 84 20.29 14.51 -2.11
N LYS A 85 21.53 14.97 -1.94
CA LYS A 85 21.93 16.37 -1.96
C LYS A 85 22.19 16.81 -3.39
N ALA A 86 21.69 17.99 -3.75
CA ALA A 86 21.89 18.58 -5.08
C ALA A 86 22.76 19.84 -4.96
N GLU A 87 23.98 19.80 -5.49
CA GLU A 87 24.91 20.92 -5.46
C GLU A 87 25.06 21.53 -6.86
N PRO A 88 24.70 22.81 -7.05
CA PRO A 88 24.95 23.49 -8.31
C PRO A 88 26.44 23.79 -8.46
N TYR A 89 26.97 23.56 -9.66
CA TYR A 89 28.35 23.94 -10.00
C TYR A 89 28.39 24.61 -11.38
N LEU A 90 29.40 25.43 -11.62
CA LEU A 90 29.70 25.96 -12.95
C LEU A 90 30.79 25.10 -13.58
N ASN A 91 30.54 24.57 -14.77
CA ASN A 91 31.54 23.79 -15.48
C ASN A 91 32.49 24.73 -16.22
N ASP A 92 33.74 24.84 -15.77
CA ASP A 92 34.74 25.76 -16.34
C ASP A 92 35.10 25.45 -17.80
N THR A 93 34.91 24.20 -18.26
CA THR A 93 35.21 23.80 -19.64
C THR A 93 34.09 24.16 -20.62
N THR A 94 32.83 24.11 -20.16
CA THR A 94 31.65 24.36 -21.02
C THR A 94 30.99 25.71 -20.76
N GLY A 95 31.32 26.37 -19.66
CA GLY A 95 30.69 27.61 -19.19
C GLY A 95 29.23 27.46 -18.77
N GLN A 96 28.72 26.23 -18.67
CA GLN A 96 27.31 25.96 -18.36
C GLN A 96 27.11 25.54 -16.89
N PRO A 97 25.98 25.92 -16.27
CA PRO A 97 25.63 25.43 -14.94
C PRO A 97 25.26 23.93 -15.00
N GLY A 98 25.73 23.18 -14.01
CA GLY A 98 25.43 21.76 -13.80
C GLY A 98 24.95 21.50 -12.37
N ILE A 99 24.46 20.28 -12.13
CA ILE A 99 24.08 19.81 -10.81
C ILE A 99 24.86 18.54 -10.52
N TYR A 100 25.61 18.54 -9.42
CA TYR A 100 26.22 17.35 -8.84
C TYR A 100 25.27 16.76 -7.80
N LYS A 101 25.18 15.43 -7.76
CA LYS A 101 24.32 14.72 -6.82
C LYS A 101 25.16 13.88 -5.88
N ASP A 102 25.00 14.10 -4.58
CA ASP A 102 25.63 13.31 -3.54
C ASP A 102 24.57 12.52 -2.76
N PHE A 103 24.91 11.30 -2.34
CA PHE A 103 23.99 10.38 -1.67
C PHE A 103 24.58 9.95 -0.33
N VAL A 104 23.90 10.33 0.75
CA VAL A 104 24.31 9.99 2.11
C VAL A 104 23.14 9.34 2.84
N GLY A 105 23.38 8.21 3.51
CA GLY A 105 22.30 7.45 4.14
C GLY A 105 22.76 6.66 5.36
N ASP A 106 21.80 6.07 6.05
CA ASP A 106 21.99 5.24 7.23
C ASP A 106 20.83 4.25 7.40
N SER A 107 21.05 3.19 8.17
CA SER A 107 20.04 2.18 8.50
C SER A 107 19.54 2.38 9.93
N PHE A 108 18.22 2.34 10.12
CA PHE A 108 17.58 2.63 11.40
C PHE A 108 16.90 1.39 11.94
N SER A 109 17.16 1.05 13.21
CA SER A 109 16.35 0.11 14.01
C SER A 109 15.34 0.88 14.86
N ALA A 110 14.57 1.76 14.21
CA ALA A 110 13.59 2.64 14.83
C ALA A 110 12.48 2.98 13.82
N ASN A 111 11.47 3.75 14.25
CA ASN A 111 10.38 4.22 13.39
C ASN A 111 10.54 5.67 12.92
N LYS A 112 11.61 6.36 13.31
CA LYS A 112 11.87 7.77 12.98
C LYS A 112 13.36 8.00 12.79
N LEU A 113 13.70 9.12 12.14
CA LEU A 113 15.09 9.56 12.02
C LEU A 113 15.71 9.80 13.41
N SER A 114 17.01 9.57 13.52
CA SER A 114 17.75 9.88 14.73
C SER A 114 17.80 11.41 14.93
N PRO A 115 17.93 11.89 16.18
CA PRO A 115 18.07 13.32 16.43
C PRO A 115 19.24 13.95 15.65
N LEU A 116 20.34 13.21 15.46
CA LEU A 116 21.48 13.66 14.66
C LEU A 116 21.07 13.94 13.21
N TRP A 117 20.36 13.01 12.58
CA TRP A 117 19.87 13.18 11.21
C TRP A 117 18.84 14.29 11.10
N ALA A 118 17.86 14.33 12.01
CA ALA A 118 16.85 15.37 12.03
C ALA A 118 17.47 16.76 12.19
N ASN A 119 18.44 16.93 13.10
CA ASN A 119 19.11 18.21 13.32
C ASN A 119 19.97 18.62 12.12
N ARG A 120 20.77 17.69 11.56
CA ARG A 120 21.56 17.95 10.36
C ARG A 120 20.67 18.45 9.22
N LEU A 121 19.56 17.76 8.94
CA LEU A 121 18.65 18.13 7.86
C LEU A 121 17.96 19.48 8.10
N LYS A 122 17.66 19.85 9.36
CA LYS A 122 17.13 21.19 9.67
C LYS A 122 18.06 22.31 9.20
N GLU A 123 19.37 22.08 9.29
CA GLU A 123 20.39 23.06 8.90
C GLU A 123 20.65 23.04 7.39
N VAL A 124 20.81 21.85 6.80
CA VAL A 124 21.38 21.73 5.44
C VAL A 124 20.36 21.51 4.33
N LEU A 125 19.12 21.09 4.63
CA LEU A 125 18.15 20.70 3.61
C LEU A 125 17.78 21.89 2.71
N GLN A 126 17.88 21.70 1.40
CA GLN A 126 17.58 22.68 0.36
C GLN A 126 16.48 22.21 -0.57
N LYS A 127 16.03 23.13 -1.44
CA LYS A 127 15.03 22.83 -2.48
C LYS A 127 15.68 22.04 -3.62
N GLY A 128 14.93 21.12 -4.22
CA GLY A 128 15.39 20.23 -5.27
C GLY A 128 16.04 18.94 -4.76
N GLU A 129 16.26 18.84 -3.46
CA GLU A 129 16.84 17.64 -2.82
C GLU A 129 15.76 16.58 -2.55
N ILE A 130 16.20 15.34 -2.33
CA ILE A 130 15.30 14.19 -2.23
C ILE A 130 15.60 13.36 -0.98
N LEU A 131 14.54 12.96 -0.29
CA LEU A 131 14.58 12.05 0.86
C LEU A 131 13.94 10.71 0.48
N TYR A 132 14.67 9.63 0.66
CA TYR A 132 14.22 8.26 0.42
C TYR A 132 14.10 7.50 1.75
N PHE A 133 13.00 6.77 1.92
CA PHE A 133 12.80 5.83 3.01
C PHE A 133 12.52 4.47 2.38
N ASP A 134 13.53 3.61 2.39
CA ASP A 134 13.53 2.32 1.71
C ASP A 134 13.57 1.19 2.73
N ASN A 135 13.31 -0.04 2.27
CA ASN A 135 13.45 -1.24 3.09
C ASN A 135 12.69 -1.14 4.43
N ILE A 136 11.52 -0.49 4.40
CA ILE A 136 10.72 -0.27 5.59
C ILE A 136 10.14 -1.62 6.03
N VAL A 137 10.40 -2.01 7.28
CA VAL A 137 9.93 -3.26 7.88
C VAL A 137 9.02 -2.96 9.05
N ILE A 138 7.90 -3.68 9.13
CA ILE A 138 6.99 -3.66 10.27
C ILE A 138 6.99 -4.99 11.01
N LYS A 139 6.69 -4.94 12.32
CA LYS A 139 6.22 -6.12 13.05
C LYS A 139 4.71 -6.24 12.87
N TYR A 140 4.29 -7.27 12.15
CA TYR A 140 2.89 -7.65 11.99
C TYR A 140 2.46 -8.57 13.15
N THR A 141 1.29 -9.19 13.06
CA THR A 141 0.74 -10.06 14.13
C THR A 141 1.72 -11.17 14.53
N GLY A 142 1.94 -11.35 15.84
CA GLY A 142 2.90 -12.33 16.38
C GLY A 142 4.34 -11.94 16.05
N ASP A 143 5.16 -12.89 15.60
CA ASP A 143 6.56 -12.66 15.22
C ASP A 143 6.78 -12.59 13.70
N LYS A 144 5.75 -12.17 12.96
CA LYS A 144 5.83 -12.01 11.51
C LYS A 144 6.27 -10.59 11.17
N TYR A 145 7.23 -10.49 10.25
CA TYR A 145 7.73 -9.22 9.74
C TYR A 145 7.41 -9.09 8.25
N TYR A 146 7.08 -7.89 7.82
CA TYR A 146 6.80 -7.59 6.41
C TYR A 146 7.57 -6.37 5.97
N LYS A 147 8.13 -6.45 4.76
CA LYS A 147 8.54 -5.27 4.01
C LYS A 147 7.31 -4.59 3.44
N VAL A 148 7.27 -3.27 3.54
CA VAL A 148 6.12 -2.44 3.12
C VAL A 148 6.55 -1.42 2.07
N PRO A 149 5.63 -0.69 1.43
CA PRO A 149 5.99 0.26 0.38
C PRO A 149 6.96 1.33 0.88
N ASP A 150 7.96 1.62 0.06
CA ASP A 150 8.97 2.66 0.28
C ASP A 150 8.36 4.07 0.09
N LEU A 151 9.03 5.11 0.61
CA LEU A 151 8.64 6.51 0.43
C LEU A 151 9.73 7.34 -0.23
N LYS A 152 9.30 8.29 -1.05
CA LYS A 152 10.17 9.27 -1.71
C LYS A 152 9.58 10.66 -1.60
N PHE A 153 10.34 11.61 -1.08
CA PHE A 153 9.93 13.01 -0.94
C PHE A 153 10.87 13.93 -1.68
N VAL A 154 10.33 14.75 -2.58
CA VAL A 154 11.09 15.81 -3.26
C VAL A 154 10.82 17.15 -2.56
N VAL A 155 11.87 17.88 -2.20
CA VAL A 155 11.75 19.16 -1.50
C VAL A 155 11.57 20.29 -2.52
N ARG A 156 10.56 21.16 -2.32
CA ARG A 156 10.32 22.35 -3.17
C ARG A 156 10.29 23.68 -2.41
#